data_AF-A0A2G5VH87-F1
#
_entry.id   AF-A0A2G5VH87-F1
#
_cell.length_a   1.000
_cell.length_b   1.000
_cell.length_c   1.000
_cell.angle_alpha   90.00
_cell.angle_beta   90.00
_cell.angle_gamma   90.00
#
_symmetry.space_group_name_H-M   'P 1'
#
loop_
_entity.id
_entity.type
_entity.pdbx_description
1 polymer ?
#
loop_
_entity_poly.entity_id
_entity_poly.type
_entity_poly.pdbx_seq_one_letter_code
_entity_poly.pdbx_strand_id
1 'polypeptide(L)'
;MKSKPMTFCDTKTVLTYMEASSRFNIALKIPSIRKAEKAAPLHINRLELEDNRLVVNDTVYILKVYRECQAKTGLSIGEVDYDFDEQGFKISIDESIQHGDIKLAESGRVNSSRGSKLDELGDVCPTVQRGLPCDHRLRLYVSGSMRQFPYTNMKMYQLMKRLLTNFLGNRGGEWTIKNMSLQDNVLRWPVNGRRPIVRNVNIYIFSQRKINALHSIIDSSVPLTSLKTTVPHWNHIGISNHPLLKNVEHLIFTNHPQLDFFSDLFSIQTQNVSITTPITFALAYHERLISKFMEKTRPIGLRYSIVVKPLFKRNLTTINVPNVIERSTDSMKLAMGNDAVVVVQYTEINSKIWLNIETVPKKK
;
A
#
# COMPACT_ATOMS: atom_id res chain seq x y z
N MET A 1 -13.71 34.19 -35.99
CA MET A 1 -14.53 33.02 -35.60
C MET A 1 -15.06 33.23 -34.19
N LYS A 2 -16.38 33.25 -33.97
CA LYS A 2 -16.94 33.25 -32.60
C LYS A 2 -16.78 31.83 -32.04
N SER A 3 -16.08 31.68 -30.92
CA SER A 3 -15.95 30.39 -30.24
C SER A 3 -17.33 29.98 -29.69
N LYS A 4 -17.87 28.87 -30.18
CA LYS A 4 -19.12 28.31 -29.66
C LYS A 4 -18.82 27.63 -28.32
N PRO A 5 -19.52 27.96 -27.22
CA PRO A 5 -19.34 27.26 -25.95
C PRO A 5 -19.68 25.78 -26.10
N MET A 6 -18.82 24.90 -25.58
CA MET A 6 -19.04 23.46 -25.62
C MET A 6 -20.19 23.08 -24.68
N THR A 7 -21.09 22.19 -25.10
CA THR A 7 -22.19 21.76 -24.24
C THR A 7 -21.69 20.87 -23.09
N PHE A 8 -22.47 20.72 -22.02
CA PHE A 8 -22.08 19.91 -20.87
C PHE A 8 -21.86 18.42 -21.24
N CYS A 9 -22.71 17.86 -22.10
CA CYS A 9 -22.59 16.47 -22.57
C CYS A 9 -21.29 16.27 -23.37
N ASP A 10 -20.99 17.18 -24.30
CA ASP A 10 -19.75 17.13 -25.09
C ASP A 10 -18.52 17.22 -24.19
N THR A 11 -18.57 18.09 -23.17
CA THR A 11 -17.50 18.27 -22.19
C THR A 11 -17.24 17.00 -21.38
N LYS A 12 -18.30 16.34 -20.90
CA LYS A 12 -18.19 15.10 -20.13
C LYS A 12 -17.55 13.99 -20.98
N THR A 13 -17.98 13.84 -22.23
CA THR A 13 -17.45 12.83 -23.16
C THR A 13 -15.96 13.05 -23.43
N VAL A 14 -15.56 14.27 -23.76
CA VAL A 14 -14.14 14.59 -23.99
C VAL A 14 -13.31 14.26 -22.75
N LEU A 15 -13.76 14.66 -21.56
CA LEU A 15 -13.05 14.40 -20.31
C LEU A 15 -12.87 12.91 -20.01
N THR A 16 -13.78 12.04 -20.46
CA THR A 16 -13.64 10.59 -20.28
C THR A 16 -12.43 10.01 -21.02
N TYR A 17 -12.05 10.59 -22.17
CA TYR A 17 -10.90 10.13 -22.96
C TYR A 17 -9.59 10.82 -22.59
N MET A 18 -9.60 11.80 -21.69
CA MET A 18 -8.40 12.52 -21.27
C MET A 18 -7.65 11.78 -20.15
N GLU A 19 -6.32 11.89 -20.20
CA GLU A 19 -5.43 11.41 -19.13
C GLU A 19 -5.76 12.12 -17.79
N ALA A 20 -5.71 11.36 -16.68
CA ALA A 20 -6.16 11.78 -15.36
C ALA A 20 -5.51 13.08 -14.86
N SER A 21 -4.18 13.17 -14.88
CA SER A 21 -3.43 14.34 -14.43
C SER A 21 -3.70 15.57 -15.28
N SER A 22 -3.90 15.37 -16.59
CA SER A 22 -4.30 16.43 -17.53
C SER A 22 -5.66 17.01 -17.16
N ARG A 23 -6.64 16.15 -16.82
CA ARG A 23 -7.97 16.58 -16.35
C ARG A 23 -7.87 17.38 -15.05
N PHE A 24 -7.08 16.90 -14.10
CA PHE A 24 -6.88 17.58 -12.83
C PHE A 24 -6.29 18.97 -13.02
N ASN A 25 -5.28 19.11 -13.88
CA ASN A 25 -4.66 20.39 -14.18
C ASN A 25 -5.65 21.38 -14.82
N ILE A 26 -6.47 20.91 -15.76
CA ILE A 26 -7.50 21.75 -16.41
C ILE A 26 -8.55 22.17 -15.38
N ALA A 27 -9.06 21.25 -14.56
CA ALA A 27 -10.06 21.54 -13.54
C ALA A 27 -9.52 22.49 -12.45
N LEU A 28 -8.22 22.44 -12.15
CA LEU A 28 -7.58 23.41 -11.26
C LEU A 28 -7.58 24.81 -11.85
N LYS A 29 -7.20 24.95 -13.13
CA LYS A 29 -7.08 26.24 -13.84
C LYS A 29 -8.43 26.82 -14.28
N ILE A 30 -9.42 25.99 -14.56
CA ILE A 30 -10.73 26.37 -15.11
C ILE A 30 -11.83 25.83 -14.18
N PRO A 31 -12.23 26.61 -13.15
CA PRO A 31 -13.19 26.14 -12.15
C PRO A 31 -14.55 25.73 -12.71
N SER A 32 -15.00 26.34 -13.81
CA SER A 32 -16.30 26.04 -14.44
C SER A 32 -16.40 24.60 -14.98
N ILE A 33 -15.27 23.94 -15.28
CA ILE A 33 -15.24 22.56 -15.79
C ILE A 33 -15.29 21.51 -14.66
N ARG A 34 -15.01 21.91 -13.40
CA ARG A 34 -14.91 20.98 -12.26
C ARG A 34 -16.13 20.08 -12.12
N LYS A 35 -17.34 20.62 -12.26
CA LYS A 35 -18.58 19.83 -12.14
C LYS A 35 -18.66 18.71 -13.20
N ALA A 36 -18.31 19.03 -14.45
CA ALA A 36 -18.28 18.05 -15.53
C ALA A 36 -17.17 17.01 -15.30
N GLU A 37 -15.98 17.44 -14.88
CA GLU A 37 -14.83 16.57 -14.58
C GLU A 37 -15.16 15.55 -13.48
N LYS A 38 -15.80 15.99 -12.40
CA LYS A 38 -16.18 15.14 -11.27
C LYS A 38 -17.33 14.18 -11.60
N ALA A 39 -18.14 14.49 -12.60
CA ALA A 39 -19.22 13.63 -13.10
C ALA A 39 -18.76 12.65 -14.18
N ALA A 40 -17.66 12.95 -14.89
CA ALA A 40 -17.11 12.08 -15.91
C ALA A 40 -16.41 10.85 -15.28
N PRO A 41 -16.58 9.64 -15.85
CA PRO A 41 -15.83 8.46 -15.41
C PRO A 41 -14.32 8.70 -15.41
N LEU A 42 -13.59 8.08 -14.48
CA LEU A 42 -12.13 8.24 -14.35
C LEU A 42 -11.43 6.89 -14.21
N HIS A 43 -10.39 6.67 -15.01
CA HIS A 43 -9.52 5.49 -14.91
C HIS A 43 -8.11 5.92 -14.51
N ILE A 44 -7.59 5.34 -13.43
CA ILE A 44 -6.20 5.53 -12.97
C ILE A 44 -5.49 4.18 -13.03
N ASN A 45 -4.39 4.12 -13.78
CA ASN A 45 -3.56 2.93 -13.90
C ASN A 45 -2.70 2.69 -12.64
N ARG A 46 -2.19 3.78 -12.05
CA ARG A 46 -1.27 3.75 -10.90
C ARG A 46 -1.59 4.90 -9.96
N LEU A 47 -1.89 4.59 -8.70
CA LEU A 47 -2.04 5.56 -7.62
C LEU A 47 -1.08 5.19 -6.48
N GLU A 48 -0.14 6.07 -6.15
CA GLU A 48 0.74 5.89 -4.98
C GLU A 48 0.53 7.03 -4.01
N LEU A 49 0.27 6.70 -2.75
CA LEU A 49 0.04 7.65 -1.65
C LEU A 49 1.15 7.50 -0.60
N GLU A 50 1.92 8.57 -0.44
CA GLU A 50 3.00 8.78 0.52
C GLU A 50 2.89 10.20 1.12
N ASP A 51 3.46 10.43 2.30
CA ASP A 51 3.09 11.60 3.13
C ASP A 51 3.36 12.93 2.42
N ASN A 52 4.42 12.97 1.62
CA ASN A 52 4.84 14.12 0.82
C ASN A 52 4.84 13.83 -0.69
N ARG A 53 4.42 12.64 -1.12
CA ARG A 53 4.47 12.22 -2.53
C ARG A 53 3.17 11.57 -2.99
N LEU A 54 2.68 12.02 -4.14
CA LEU A 54 1.50 11.48 -4.81
C LEU A 54 1.88 11.11 -6.25
N VAL A 55 1.52 9.91 -6.68
CA VAL A 55 1.66 9.49 -8.07
C VAL A 55 0.29 9.22 -8.66
N VAL A 56 0.00 9.83 -9.81
CA VAL A 56 -1.17 9.53 -10.62
C VAL A 56 -0.70 9.15 -12.02
N ASN A 57 -0.90 7.90 -12.40
CA ASN A 57 -0.34 7.30 -13.61
C ASN A 57 1.19 7.50 -13.65
N ASP A 58 1.67 8.30 -14.61
CA ASP A 58 3.08 8.62 -14.80
C ASP A 58 3.46 9.99 -14.25
N THR A 59 2.48 10.74 -13.71
CA THR A 59 2.71 12.06 -13.14
C THR A 59 3.04 11.95 -11.65
N VAL A 60 4.20 12.46 -11.28
CA VAL A 60 4.70 12.46 -9.90
C VAL A 60 4.58 13.87 -9.33
N TYR A 61 3.89 13.98 -8.20
CA TYR A 61 3.75 15.18 -7.38
C TYR A 61 4.55 14.98 -6.10
N ILE A 62 5.58 15.78 -5.87
CA ILE A 62 6.41 15.73 -4.65
C ILE A 62 6.36 17.09 -3.98
N LEU A 63 6.04 17.09 -2.69
CA LEU A 63 6.11 18.25 -1.84
C LEU A 63 7.35 18.18 -0.95
N LYS A 64 8.02 19.31 -0.80
CA LYS A 64 9.15 19.49 0.11
C LYS A 64 9.08 20.84 0.80
N VAL A 65 9.65 20.93 1.99
CA VAL A 65 9.91 22.20 2.67
C VAL A 65 11.34 22.61 2.37
N TYR A 66 11.52 23.77 1.77
CA TYR A 66 12.81 24.39 1.53
C TYR A 66 13.15 25.37 2.65
N ARG A 67 14.31 25.16 3.28
CA ARG A 67 14.89 25.95 4.34
C ARG A 67 16.02 26.82 3.78
N GLU A 68 15.70 28.07 3.47
CA GLU A 68 16.67 28.98 2.84
C GLU A 68 17.93 29.18 3.69
N CYS A 69 17.76 29.19 5.02
CA CYS A 69 18.83 29.39 5.98
C CYS A 69 19.91 28.28 5.97
N GLN A 70 19.57 27.05 5.59
CA GLN A 70 20.53 25.95 5.48
C GLN A 70 21.15 25.82 4.08
N ALA A 71 20.38 26.14 3.04
CA ALA A 71 20.91 26.14 1.68
C ALA A 71 22.04 27.17 1.53
N LYS A 72 21.91 28.32 2.21
CA LYS A 72 22.93 29.37 2.22
C LYS A 72 24.22 28.98 2.95
N THR A 73 24.18 28.03 3.87
CA THR A 73 25.37 27.58 4.60
C THR A 73 26.08 26.40 3.94
N GLY A 74 25.57 25.88 2.82
CA GLY A 74 26.18 24.77 2.07
C GLY A 74 26.17 23.44 2.81
N LEU A 75 25.45 23.33 3.94
CA LEU A 75 25.39 22.12 4.76
C LEU A 75 24.48 21.04 4.17
N SER A 76 23.47 21.44 3.40
CA SER A 76 22.53 20.53 2.72
C SER A 76 21.87 21.24 1.54
N ILE A 77 21.13 20.49 0.70
CA ILE A 77 20.29 21.04 -0.38
C ILE A 77 19.18 21.96 0.20
N GLY A 78 19.00 21.98 1.53
CA GLY A 78 18.03 22.79 2.24
C GLY A 78 16.60 22.28 2.13
N GLU A 79 16.36 21.14 1.48
CA GLU A 79 15.03 20.56 1.31
C GLU A 79 14.80 19.36 2.23
N VAL A 80 13.63 19.33 2.87
CA VAL A 80 13.20 18.23 3.74
C VAL A 80 11.76 17.80 3.44
N ASP A 81 11.44 16.59 3.90
CA ASP A 81 10.18 15.90 3.63
C ASP A 81 9.24 15.90 4.86
N TYR A 82 9.36 16.91 5.73
CA TYR A 82 8.56 17.06 6.94
C TYR A 82 8.29 18.54 7.27
N ASP A 83 7.22 18.78 8.04
CA ASP A 83 6.80 20.11 8.49
C ASP A 83 7.43 20.50 9.84
N PHE A 84 7.42 21.80 10.12
CA PHE A 84 7.91 22.42 11.34
C PHE A 84 6.80 23.17 12.09
N ASP A 85 6.82 23.11 13.42
CA ASP A 85 5.98 23.91 14.29
C ASP A 85 6.41 25.39 14.30
N GLU A 86 5.75 26.20 15.12
CA GLU A 86 6.06 27.64 15.23
C GLU A 86 7.44 27.91 15.84
N GLN A 87 7.97 26.94 16.59
CA GLN A 87 9.29 27.02 17.22
C GLN A 87 10.41 26.44 16.34
N GLY A 88 10.06 25.89 15.16
CA GLY A 88 11.00 25.30 14.21
C GLY A 88 11.36 23.84 14.48
N PHE A 89 10.64 23.14 15.37
CA PHE A 89 10.79 21.70 15.56
C PHE A 89 9.93 20.92 14.59
N LYS A 90 10.34 19.70 14.25
CA LYS A 90 9.57 18.80 13.40
C LYS A 90 8.20 18.51 14.02
N ILE A 91 7.13 18.75 13.27
CA ILE A 91 5.76 18.39 13.67
C ILE A 91 5.65 16.86 13.73
N SER A 92 5.10 16.34 14.82
CA SER A 92 4.81 14.92 14.94
C SER A 92 3.64 14.49 14.03
N ILE A 93 3.54 13.20 13.75
CA ILE A 93 2.42 12.66 12.97
C ILE A 93 1.07 13.07 13.59
N ASP A 94 0.96 12.98 14.91
CA ASP A 94 -0.27 13.25 15.67
C ASP A 94 -0.70 14.73 15.59
N GLU A 95 0.26 15.66 15.63
CA GLU A 95 -0.02 17.09 15.48
C GLU A 95 -0.41 17.48 14.04
N SER A 96 -0.08 16.65 13.05
CA SER A 96 -0.41 16.90 11.64
C SER A 96 -1.80 16.43 11.20
N ILE A 97 -2.52 15.70 12.05
CA ILE A 97 -3.82 15.09 11.72
C ILE A 97 -4.89 16.16 11.58
N GLN A 98 -5.60 16.16 10.45
CA GLN A 98 -6.75 17.02 10.18
C GLN A 98 -8.05 16.22 10.15
N HIS A 99 -9.20 16.90 10.27
CA HIS A 99 -10.53 16.26 10.21
C HIS A 99 -10.67 15.37 8.97
N GLY A 100 -10.99 14.09 9.16
CA GLY A 100 -11.18 13.11 8.08
C GLY A 100 -9.90 12.38 7.65
N ASP A 101 -8.74 12.73 8.20
CA ASP A 101 -7.52 11.95 7.99
C ASP A 101 -7.56 10.63 8.77
N ILE A 102 -6.92 9.60 8.23
CA ILE A 102 -6.84 8.27 8.86
C ILE A 102 -5.40 7.96 9.21
N LYS A 103 -5.10 7.82 10.50
CA LYS A 103 -3.77 7.43 10.99
C LYS A 103 -3.48 5.95 10.68
N LEU A 104 -2.47 5.70 9.86
CA LEU A 104 -2.04 4.36 9.43
C LEU A 104 -0.88 3.81 10.27
N ALA A 105 0.03 4.68 10.70
CA ALA A 105 1.17 4.31 11.55
C ALA A 105 0.70 3.91 12.96
N GLU A 106 1.22 2.79 13.46
CA GLU A 106 1.17 2.48 14.89
C GLU A 106 2.26 3.31 15.59
N SER A 107 1.96 3.94 16.72
CA SER A 107 2.88 4.81 17.48
C SER A 107 4.05 4.03 18.13
N GLY A 108 4.73 3.16 17.40
CA GLY A 108 5.83 2.32 17.87
C GLY A 108 7.12 2.62 17.12
N ARG A 109 8.05 3.32 17.77
CA ARG A 109 9.45 3.57 17.38
C ARG A 109 9.74 4.67 16.35
N VAL A 110 9.07 5.80 16.45
CA VAL A 110 9.85 7.05 16.43
C VAL A 110 9.77 7.53 17.85
N ASN A 111 10.90 7.90 18.46
CA ASN A 111 10.89 8.57 19.74
C ASN A 111 9.95 9.77 19.63
N SER A 112 8.71 9.63 20.12
CA SER A 112 7.72 10.72 20.24
C SER A 112 8.01 11.58 21.48
N SER A 113 9.25 11.57 21.96
CA SER A 113 9.81 12.77 22.55
C SER A 113 9.84 13.80 21.42
N ARG A 114 9.36 15.03 21.63
CA ARG A 114 9.88 16.20 20.88
C ARG A 114 11.37 15.94 20.68
N GLY A 115 11.82 15.81 19.42
CA GLY A 115 13.11 15.22 19.08
C GLY A 115 14.16 15.58 20.13
N SER A 116 14.76 14.58 20.78
CA SER A 116 15.88 14.87 21.66
C SER A 116 16.92 15.59 20.80
N LYS A 117 17.40 16.74 21.29
CA LYS A 117 18.39 17.62 20.64
C LYS A 117 19.66 16.93 20.11
N LEU A 118 19.83 15.62 20.34
CA LEU A 118 21.05 14.88 20.01
C LEU A 118 21.04 14.18 18.65
N ASP A 119 19.89 13.82 18.06
CA ASP A 119 19.85 13.30 16.68
C ASP A 119 19.76 14.43 15.63
N GLU A 120 19.62 15.69 16.07
CA GLU A 120 19.44 16.90 15.24
C GLU A 120 20.73 17.72 15.02
N LEU A 121 21.91 17.24 15.44
CA LEU A 121 23.16 18.02 15.34
C LEU A 121 23.61 18.32 13.89
N GLY A 122 23.03 17.66 12.87
CA GLY A 122 23.26 17.98 11.46
C GLY A 122 22.21 18.90 10.81
N ASP A 123 21.09 19.18 11.49
CA ASP A 123 19.87 19.73 10.87
C ASP A 123 19.26 20.95 11.60
N VAL A 124 19.85 21.42 12.70
CA VAL A 124 19.40 22.66 13.35
C VAL A 124 19.80 23.84 12.47
N CYS A 125 18.82 24.63 12.01
CA CYS A 125 19.17 25.81 11.24
C CYS A 125 20.00 26.79 12.10
N PRO A 126 21.15 27.32 11.62
CA PRO A 126 22.01 28.23 12.40
C PRO A 126 21.29 29.48 12.91
N THR A 127 20.19 29.86 12.26
CA THR A 127 19.31 30.95 12.65
C THR A 127 18.53 30.67 13.95
N VAL A 128 18.21 29.40 14.27
CA VAL A 128 17.63 29.00 15.57
C VAL A 128 18.62 29.23 16.71
N GLN A 129 19.93 29.05 16.47
CA GLN A 129 20.97 29.39 17.45
C GLN A 129 21.14 30.90 17.68
N ARG A 130 20.64 31.74 16.76
CA ARG A 130 20.74 33.22 16.83
C ARG A 130 19.39 33.93 17.00
N GLY A 131 18.30 33.20 17.23
CA GLY A 131 16.96 33.77 17.42
C GLY A 131 16.34 34.41 16.17
N LEU A 132 16.81 34.07 14.96
CA LEU A 132 16.27 34.58 13.70
C LEU A 132 15.28 33.57 13.08
N PRO A 133 14.10 34.01 12.61
CA PRO A 133 13.15 33.11 11.95
C PRO A 133 13.71 32.62 10.61
N CYS A 134 13.66 31.31 10.39
CA CYS A 134 14.00 30.70 9.11
C CYS A 134 12.91 31.00 8.07
N ASP A 135 13.26 31.63 6.93
CA ASP A 135 12.31 31.77 5.81
C ASP A 135 12.13 30.40 5.13
N HIS A 136 11.05 29.72 5.49
CA HIS A 136 10.66 28.44 4.90
C HIS A 136 9.77 28.66 3.68
N ARG A 137 9.93 27.81 2.66
CA ARG A 137 9.13 27.81 1.44
C ARG A 137 8.64 26.40 1.13
N LEU A 138 7.38 26.25 0.72
CA LEU A 138 6.90 24.99 0.16
C LEU A 138 7.31 24.89 -1.30
N ARG A 139 7.85 23.75 -1.72
CA ARG A 139 8.14 23.45 -3.13
C ARG A 139 7.33 22.24 -3.56
N LEU A 140 6.52 22.44 -4.61
CA LEU A 140 5.80 21.39 -5.31
C LEU A 140 6.50 21.09 -6.62
N TYR A 141 6.99 19.87 -6.75
CA TYR A 141 7.54 19.33 -7.98
C TYR A 141 6.46 18.52 -8.70
N VAL A 142 6.21 18.83 -9.97
CA VAL A 142 5.29 18.10 -10.86
C VAL A 142 6.05 17.72 -12.11
N SER A 143 6.36 16.44 -12.29
CA SER A 143 7.13 15.93 -13.44
C SER A 143 8.40 16.77 -13.73
N GLY A 144 9.15 17.11 -12.68
CA GLY A 144 10.38 17.90 -12.75
C GLY A 144 10.19 19.42 -12.74
N SER A 145 8.99 19.94 -12.97
CA SER A 145 8.69 21.37 -12.86
C SER A 145 8.45 21.77 -11.40
N MET A 146 9.17 22.77 -10.91
CA MET A 146 9.04 23.25 -9.53
C MET A 146 8.15 24.50 -9.44
N ARG A 147 7.25 24.52 -8.46
CA ARG A 147 6.49 25.70 -8.03
C ARG A 147 6.70 25.94 -6.55
N GLN A 148 6.83 27.20 -6.18
CA GLN A 148 7.11 27.60 -4.81
C GLN A 148 5.95 28.37 -4.20
N PHE A 149 5.64 28.10 -2.93
CA PHE A 149 4.57 28.74 -2.17
C PHE A 149 5.09 29.22 -0.81
N PRO A 150 4.48 30.28 -0.22
CA PRO A 150 4.80 30.69 1.14
C PRO A 150 4.47 29.59 2.16
N TYR A 151 5.38 29.34 3.10
CA TYR A 151 5.17 28.37 4.19
C TYR A 151 4.36 28.95 5.36
N THR A 152 4.26 30.28 5.44
CA THR A 152 3.59 31.00 6.54
C THR A 152 2.09 30.70 6.62
N ASN A 153 1.44 30.49 5.48
CA ASN A 153 -0.01 30.33 5.38
C ASN A 153 -0.44 28.87 5.23
N MET A 154 0.49 27.96 4.99
CA MET A 154 0.18 26.57 4.67
C MET A 154 1.35 25.66 4.98
N LYS A 155 1.07 24.55 5.66
CA LYS A 155 2.00 23.45 5.90
C LYS A 155 1.93 22.43 4.76
N MET A 156 2.97 21.62 4.61
CA MET A 156 3.06 20.60 3.57
C MET A 156 1.89 19.60 3.65
N TYR A 157 1.56 19.12 4.85
CA TYR A 157 0.45 18.17 5.05
C TYR A 157 -0.91 18.75 4.61
N GLN A 158 -1.12 20.05 4.80
CA GLN A 158 -2.33 20.76 4.41
C GLN A 158 -2.43 20.88 2.88
N LEU A 159 -1.31 21.19 2.22
CA LEU A 159 -1.24 21.26 0.77
C LEU A 159 -1.47 19.88 0.14
N MET A 160 -0.90 18.82 0.71
CA MET A 160 -1.14 17.45 0.26
C MET A 160 -2.62 17.07 0.34
N LYS A 161 -3.26 17.33 1.49
CA LYS A 161 -4.70 17.09 1.66
C LYS A 161 -5.54 17.87 0.64
N ARG A 162 -5.19 19.13 0.40
CA ARG A 162 -5.88 19.98 -0.59
C ARG A 162 -5.72 19.44 -2.01
N LEU A 163 -4.53 18.95 -2.38
CA LEU A 163 -4.29 18.33 -3.68
C LEU A 163 -5.14 17.07 -3.87
N LEU A 164 -5.12 16.15 -2.90
CA LEU A 164 -5.94 14.93 -2.94
C LEU A 164 -7.43 15.24 -3.01
N THR A 165 -7.91 16.21 -2.22
CA THR A 165 -9.31 16.65 -2.25
C THR A 165 -9.68 17.23 -3.61
N ASN A 166 -8.81 18.06 -4.21
CA ASN A 166 -9.05 18.61 -5.53
C ASN A 166 -9.07 17.55 -6.64
N PHE A 167 -8.23 16.52 -6.55
CA PHE A 167 -8.13 15.48 -7.58
C PHE A 167 -9.25 14.44 -7.44
N LEU A 168 -9.43 13.92 -6.23
CA LEU A 168 -10.22 12.72 -5.98
C LEU A 168 -11.54 13.00 -5.24
N GLY A 169 -11.64 14.12 -4.53
CA GLY A 169 -12.84 14.47 -3.74
C GLY A 169 -14.03 14.88 -4.60
N ASN A 170 -15.23 14.74 -4.02
CA ASN A 170 -16.52 15.14 -4.60
C ASN A 170 -16.82 14.54 -5.98
N ARG A 171 -16.22 13.39 -6.32
CA ARG A 171 -16.53 12.68 -7.56
C ARG A 171 -17.87 11.98 -7.43
N GLY A 172 -18.78 12.24 -8.37
CA GLY A 172 -20.05 11.51 -8.52
C GLY A 172 -20.00 10.44 -9.60
N GLY A 173 -19.11 10.63 -10.59
CA GLY A 173 -18.86 9.64 -11.63
C GLY A 173 -18.16 8.39 -11.10
N GLU A 174 -18.39 7.27 -11.78
CA GLU A 174 -17.70 6.01 -11.48
C GLU A 174 -16.21 6.12 -11.77
N TRP A 175 -15.38 5.50 -10.95
CA TRP A 175 -13.94 5.56 -11.16
C TRP A 175 -13.23 4.34 -10.62
N THR A 176 -12.16 3.98 -11.31
CA THR A 176 -11.44 2.72 -11.12
C THR A 176 -9.95 2.98 -10.96
N ILE A 177 -9.30 2.22 -10.08
CA ILE A 177 -7.86 2.25 -9.88
C ILE A 177 -7.30 0.85 -10.13
N LYS A 178 -6.45 0.70 -11.14
CA LYS A 178 -5.84 -0.59 -11.49
C LYS A 178 -4.83 -1.02 -10.43
N ASN A 179 -3.90 -0.14 -10.06
CA ASN A 179 -2.89 -0.41 -9.03
C ASN A 179 -2.84 0.72 -8.01
N MET A 180 -3.05 0.41 -6.74
CA MET A 180 -2.97 1.34 -5.61
C MET A 180 -1.84 0.93 -4.67
N SER A 181 -1.09 1.91 -4.16
CA SER A 181 -0.05 1.75 -3.16
C SER A 181 -0.31 2.67 -1.97
N LEU A 182 -0.36 2.11 -0.76
CA LEU A 182 -0.58 2.83 0.50
C LEU A 182 0.66 2.76 1.40
N GLN A 183 1.52 3.78 1.29
CA GLN A 183 2.73 3.94 2.10
C GLN A 183 2.58 5.00 3.20
N ASP A 184 1.62 5.92 3.05
CA ASP A 184 1.29 6.97 4.01
C ASP A 184 1.32 6.54 5.48
N ASN A 185 1.89 7.40 6.33
CA ASN A 185 1.66 7.30 7.78
C ASN A 185 0.30 7.88 8.15
N VAL A 186 -0.15 8.91 7.42
CA VAL A 186 -1.47 9.52 7.56
C VAL A 186 -2.13 9.57 6.18
N LEU A 187 -3.19 8.79 6.03
CA LEU A 187 -3.97 8.80 4.80
C LEU A 187 -4.91 10.01 4.78
N ARG A 188 -4.60 10.96 3.90
CA ARG A 188 -5.35 12.23 3.72
C ARG A 188 -6.42 12.10 2.65
N TRP A 189 -7.22 11.04 2.74
CA TRP A 189 -8.24 10.71 1.73
C TRP A 189 -9.41 11.69 1.77
N PRO A 190 -10.00 12.06 0.61
CA PRO A 190 -11.16 12.95 0.61
C PRO A 190 -12.37 12.32 1.30
N VAL A 191 -13.04 13.11 2.17
CA VAL A 191 -14.21 12.65 2.94
C VAL A 191 -15.43 12.40 2.07
N ASN A 192 -15.63 13.25 1.06
CA ASN A 192 -16.83 13.26 0.22
C ASN A 192 -16.54 12.70 -1.18
N GLY A 193 -17.51 11.96 -1.72
CA GLY A 193 -17.47 11.42 -3.08
C GLY A 193 -17.71 9.91 -3.11
N ARG A 194 -17.87 9.37 -4.32
CA ARG A 194 -17.99 7.93 -4.55
C ARG A 194 -16.65 7.24 -4.29
N ARG A 195 -16.66 6.09 -3.62
CA ARG A 195 -15.47 5.25 -3.43
C ARG A 195 -15.05 4.60 -4.77
N PRO A 196 -13.75 4.50 -5.08
CA PRO A 196 -13.26 3.87 -6.29
C PRO A 196 -13.35 2.35 -6.21
N ILE A 197 -13.53 1.72 -7.37
CA ILE A 197 -13.28 0.29 -7.55
C ILE A 197 -11.78 0.08 -7.75
N VAL A 198 -11.16 -0.74 -6.89
CA VAL A 198 -9.71 -0.97 -6.93
C VAL A 198 -9.41 -2.41 -7.30
N ARG A 199 -8.43 -2.67 -8.16
CA ARG A 199 -8.07 -4.04 -8.60
C ARG A 199 -6.91 -4.61 -7.79
N ASN A 200 -5.77 -3.94 -7.81
CA ASN A 200 -4.56 -4.38 -7.11
C ASN A 200 -4.16 -3.37 -6.04
N VAL A 201 -3.86 -3.84 -4.84
CA VAL A 201 -3.44 -2.99 -3.73
C VAL A 201 -2.13 -3.48 -3.14
N ASN A 202 -1.20 -2.58 -2.88
CA ASN A 202 -0.02 -2.83 -2.05
C ASN A 202 -0.07 -1.95 -0.80
N ILE A 203 -0.19 -2.56 0.38
CA ILE A 203 -0.19 -1.84 1.66
C ILE A 203 1.18 -1.82 2.36
N TYR A 204 2.21 -2.38 1.71
CA TYR A 204 3.57 -2.52 2.24
C TYR A 204 3.57 -3.35 3.50
N ILE A 205 3.57 -2.75 4.69
CA ILE A 205 3.55 -3.47 5.96
C ILE A 205 2.10 -3.67 6.41
N PHE A 206 1.72 -4.91 6.75
CA PHE A 206 0.41 -5.24 7.26
C PHE A 206 0.21 -4.61 8.64
N SER A 207 -0.89 -3.89 8.81
CA SER A 207 -1.39 -3.47 10.12
C SER A 207 -2.91 -3.43 10.09
N GLN A 208 -3.54 -3.58 11.26
CA GLN A 208 -4.99 -3.50 11.35
C GLN A 208 -5.49 -2.10 10.91
N ARG A 209 -4.71 -1.06 11.20
CA ARG A 209 -5.00 0.32 10.77
C ARG A 209 -5.03 0.45 9.26
N LYS A 210 -4.05 -0.12 8.55
CA LYS A 210 -3.97 -0.07 7.08
C LYS A 210 -5.09 -0.83 6.39
N ILE A 211 -5.43 -2.03 6.85
CA ILE A 211 -6.52 -2.80 6.24
C ILE A 211 -7.89 -2.15 6.51
N ASN A 212 -8.11 -1.60 7.71
CA ASN A 212 -9.32 -0.85 8.05
C ASN A 212 -9.45 0.42 7.18
N ALA A 213 -8.35 1.15 7.02
CA ALA A 213 -8.32 2.35 6.17
C ALA A 213 -8.57 2.01 4.70
N LEU A 214 -7.95 0.95 4.18
CA LEU A 214 -8.23 0.48 2.83
C LEU A 214 -9.71 0.17 2.65
N HIS A 215 -10.31 -0.55 3.61
CA HIS A 215 -11.72 -0.90 3.56
C HIS A 215 -12.66 0.31 3.60
N SER A 216 -12.27 1.38 4.30
CA SER A 216 -13.09 2.59 4.40
C SER A 216 -13.06 3.46 3.14
N ILE A 217 -12.01 3.37 2.32
CA ILE A 217 -11.84 4.24 1.15
C ILE A 217 -12.26 3.62 -0.18
N ILE A 218 -12.38 2.30 -0.29
CA ILE A 218 -12.70 1.60 -1.55
C ILE A 218 -14.15 1.13 -1.63
N ASP A 219 -14.62 0.88 -2.85
CA ASP A 219 -15.85 0.14 -3.09
C ASP A 219 -15.61 -1.36 -2.86
N SER A 220 -16.04 -1.87 -1.71
CA SER A 220 -15.85 -3.26 -1.30
C SER A 220 -16.89 -4.22 -1.87
N SER A 221 -17.84 -3.72 -2.68
CA SER A 221 -18.80 -4.57 -3.42
C SER A 221 -18.12 -5.34 -4.57
N VAL A 222 -16.96 -4.86 -5.03
CA VAL A 222 -16.15 -5.50 -6.05
C VAL A 222 -14.92 -6.13 -5.39
N PRO A 223 -14.64 -7.43 -5.62
CA PRO A 223 -13.45 -8.08 -5.08
C PRO A 223 -12.14 -7.45 -5.58
N LEU A 224 -11.14 -7.41 -4.70
CA LEU A 224 -9.78 -7.07 -5.08
C LEU A 224 -9.18 -8.25 -5.83
N THR A 225 -8.62 -8.01 -7.02
CA THR A 225 -7.86 -9.01 -7.78
C THR A 225 -6.61 -9.42 -7.01
N SER A 226 -5.94 -8.47 -6.36
CA SER A 226 -4.81 -8.80 -5.50
C SER A 226 -4.62 -7.83 -4.34
N LEU A 227 -4.19 -8.36 -3.19
CA LEU A 227 -3.70 -7.60 -2.05
C LEU A 227 -2.29 -8.04 -1.72
N LYS A 228 -1.33 -7.12 -1.78
CA LYS A 228 0.08 -7.35 -1.51
C LYS A 228 0.51 -6.66 -0.22
N THR A 229 1.25 -7.40 0.61
CA THR A 229 1.74 -6.91 1.91
C THR A 229 3.00 -7.67 2.35
N THR A 230 3.66 -7.16 3.39
CA THR A 230 4.66 -7.81 4.23
C THR A 230 4.09 -7.90 5.64
N VAL A 231 4.58 -8.85 6.42
CA VAL A 231 4.26 -8.98 7.84
C VAL A 231 5.40 -8.36 8.65
N PRO A 232 5.15 -7.65 9.76
CA PRO A 232 6.23 -7.16 10.62
C PRO A 232 7.10 -8.32 11.14
N HIS A 233 8.42 -8.13 11.16
CA HIS A 233 9.36 -9.17 11.62
C HIS A 233 9.38 -9.38 13.15
N TRP A 234 8.84 -8.43 13.94
CA TRP A 234 9.05 -8.38 15.39
C TRP A 234 7.79 -8.19 16.23
N ASN A 235 6.62 -8.02 15.61
CA ASN A 235 5.37 -7.91 16.33
C ASN A 235 4.45 -9.01 15.80
N HIS A 236 4.01 -9.92 16.68
CA HIS A 236 2.92 -10.86 16.42
C HIS A 236 1.59 -10.11 16.26
N ILE A 237 1.52 -9.15 15.34
CA ILE A 237 0.24 -8.65 14.84
C ILE A 237 -0.25 -9.77 13.96
N GLY A 238 -0.92 -10.74 14.59
CA GLY A 238 -1.60 -11.81 13.90
C GLY A 238 -2.48 -11.18 12.83
N ILE A 239 -2.53 -11.80 11.66
CA ILE A 239 -3.45 -11.38 10.60
C ILE A 239 -4.84 -11.76 11.09
N SER A 240 -5.45 -10.85 11.83
CA SER A 240 -6.84 -10.95 12.23
C SER A 240 -7.68 -11.15 10.97
N ASN A 241 -8.71 -11.99 11.08
CA ASN A 241 -9.67 -12.27 10.00
C ASN A 241 -10.49 -11.02 9.68
N HIS A 242 -9.87 -10.07 8.97
CA HIS A 242 -10.51 -8.84 8.56
C HIS A 242 -11.49 -9.13 7.41
N PRO A 243 -12.74 -8.61 7.45
CA PRO A 243 -13.76 -8.92 6.45
C PRO A 243 -13.33 -8.69 5.00
N LEU A 244 -12.51 -7.66 4.75
CA LEU A 244 -12.00 -7.37 3.41
C LEU A 244 -11.20 -8.52 2.80
N LEU A 245 -10.52 -9.34 3.60
CA LEU A 245 -9.71 -10.47 3.10
C LEU A 245 -10.57 -11.55 2.44
N LYS A 246 -11.87 -11.64 2.77
CA LYS A 246 -12.81 -12.57 2.11
C LYS A 246 -13.11 -12.14 0.68
N ASN A 247 -13.01 -10.85 0.40
CA ASN A 247 -13.24 -10.25 -0.92
C ASN A 247 -11.91 -10.03 -1.68
N VAL A 248 -10.85 -10.75 -1.34
CA VAL A 248 -9.57 -10.74 -2.05
C VAL A 248 -9.44 -12.05 -2.83
N GLU A 249 -9.21 -11.97 -4.13
CA GLU A 249 -9.00 -13.14 -4.99
C GLU A 249 -7.61 -13.75 -4.77
N HIS A 250 -6.59 -12.92 -4.57
CA HIS A 250 -5.20 -13.34 -4.35
C HIS A 250 -4.48 -12.49 -3.30
N LEU A 251 -4.10 -13.10 -2.17
CA LEU A 251 -3.31 -12.47 -1.12
C LEU A 251 -1.82 -12.79 -1.30
N ILE A 252 -0.96 -11.78 -1.32
CA ILE A 252 0.47 -11.90 -1.62
C ILE A 252 1.31 -11.34 -0.46
N PHE A 253 2.17 -12.19 0.10
CA PHE A 253 3.16 -11.84 1.11
C PHE A 253 4.56 -11.73 0.50
N THR A 254 5.26 -10.62 0.75
CA THR A 254 6.63 -10.39 0.25
C THR A 254 7.73 -10.44 1.29
N ASN A 255 7.50 -11.09 2.43
CA ASN A 255 8.54 -11.38 3.41
C ASN A 255 8.49 -12.85 3.84
N HIS A 256 9.48 -13.26 4.63
CA HIS A 256 9.53 -14.61 5.19
C HIS A 256 8.61 -14.71 6.41
N PRO A 257 7.56 -15.53 6.39
CA PRO A 257 6.80 -15.83 7.58
C PRO A 257 7.68 -16.63 8.56
N GLN A 258 7.72 -16.20 9.82
CA GLN A 258 8.28 -17.02 10.89
C GLN A 258 7.41 -18.27 11.09
N LEU A 259 7.95 -19.31 11.71
CA LEU A 259 7.22 -20.57 11.95
C LEU A 259 5.91 -20.34 12.72
N ASP A 260 5.92 -19.44 13.70
CA ASP A 260 4.75 -19.13 14.52
C ASP A 260 3.64 -18.42 13.71
N PHE A 261 4.02 -17.76 12.62
CA PHE A 261 3.07 -17.09 11.72
C PHE A 261 2.23 -18.08 10.90
N PHE A 262 2.61 -19.35 10.79
CA PHE A 262 1.82 -20.33 10.03
C PHE A 262 0.41 -20.53 10.57
N SER A 263 0.25 -20.47 11.90
CA SER A 263 -1.07 -20.57 12.54
C SER A 263 -1.99 -19.45 12.05
N ASP A 264 -1.47 -18.22 12.00
CA ASP A 264 -2.20 -17.04 11.52
C ASP A 264 -2.45 -17.13 10.01
N LEU A 265 -1.41 -17.50 9.25
CA LEU A 265 -1.45 -17.65 7.79
C LEU A 265 -2.55 -18.62 7.35
N PHE A 266 -2.67 -19.76 8.02
CA PHE A 266 -3.69 -20.77 7.72
C PHE A 266 -5.05 -20.48 8.36
N SER A 267 -5.17 -19.41 9.14
CA SER A 267 -6.46 -18.93 9.66
C SER A 267 -7.17 -17.96 8.70
N ILE A 268 -6.45 -17.49 7.67
CA ILE A 268 -6.96 -16.59 6.62
C ILE A 268 -7.96 -17.33 5.72
N GLN A 269 -9.07 -16.68 5.39
CA GLN A 269 -10.16 -17.26 4.59
C GLN A 269 -10.00 -17.07 3.08
N THR A 270 -8.99 -16.34 2.64
CA THR A 270 -8.67 -16.14 1.22
C THR A 270 -8.24 -17.45 0.58
N GLN A 271 -8.83 -17.79 -0.57
CA GLN A 271 -8.56 -19.08 -1.24
C GLN A 271 -7.17 -19.17 -1.85
N ASN A 272 -6.65 -18.09 -2.45
CA ASN A 272 -5.33 -18.09 -3.06
C ASN A 272 -4.38 -17.21 -2.26
N VAL A 273 -3.33 -17.81 -1.70
CA VAL A 273 -2.30 -17.12 -0.94
C VAL A 273 -0.94 -17.41 -1.56
N SER A 274 -0.09 -16.40 -1.69
CA SER A 274 1.28 -16.57 -2.18
C SER A 274 2.30 -15.90 -1.29
N ILE A 275 3.43 -16.56 -1.09
CA ILE A 275 4.61 -16.03 -0.41
C ILE A 275 5.73 -15.97 -1.43
N THR A 276 6.06 -14.77 -1.89
CA THR A 276 6.98 -14.58 -3.04
C THR A 276 8.45 -14.55 -2.66
N THR A 277 8.75 -14.47 -1.37
CA THR A 277 10.12 -14.28 -0.87
C THR A 277 10.71 -15.64 -0.53
N PRO A 278 11.85 -16.03 -1.14
CA PRO A 278 12.31 -17.43 -1.11
C PRO A 278 12.70 -17.89 0.29
N ILE A 279 12.06 -18.92 0.83
CA ILE A 279 12.42 -19.44 2.17
C ILE A 279 13.91 -19.82 2.21
N THR A 280 14.62 -19.38 3.26
CA THR A 280 16.06 -19.60 3.47
C THR A 280 16.39 -20.50 4.67
N PHE A 281 15.40 -21.13 5.30
CA PHE A 281 15.57 -21.83 6.59
C PHE A 281 15.62 -23.37 6.49
N ALA A 282 15.97 -23.96 7.63
CA ALA A 282 16.40 -25.33 7.87
C ALA A 282 15.52 -26.45 7.28
N LEU A 283 16.17 -27.62 7.17
CA LEU A 283 15.65 -28.93 6.78
C LEU A 283 14.21 -29.25 7.25
N ALA A 284 13.82 -28.87 8.47
CA ALA A 284 12.51 -29.19 9.06
C ALA A 284 11.34 -28.28 8.62
N TYR A 285 11.59 -27.25 7.80
CA TYR A 285 10.55 -26.26 7.46
C TYR A 285 9.37 -26.87 6.67
N HIS A 286 9.65 -27.73 5.69
CA HIS A 286 8.61 -28.36 4.87
C HIS A 286 7.70 -29.27 5.71
N GLU A 287 8.28 -30.08 6.59
CA GLU A 287 7.55 -30.96 7.49
C GLU A 287 6.66 -30.16 8.44
N ARG A 288 7.21 -29.11 9.09
CA ARG A 288 6.42 -28.24 9.98
C ARG A 288 5.29 -27.52 9.25
N LEU A 289 5.56 -26.99 8.06
CA LEU A 289 4.57 -26.30 7.23
C LEU A 289 3.42 -27.23 6.85
N ILE A 290 3.73 -28.42 6.33
CA ILE A 290 2.73 -29.40 5.89
C ILE A 290 1.97 -29.94 7.10
N SER A 291 2.65 -30.35 8.16
CA SER A 291 2.01 -30.81 9.40
C SER A 291 1.06 -29.76 9.97
N LYS A 292 1.48 -28.48 10.01
CA LYS A 292 0.65 -27.37 10.48
C LYS A 292 -0.58 -27.13 9.58
N PHE A 293 -0.41 -27.28 8.26
CA PHE A 293 -1.54 -27.19 7.32
C PHE A 293 -2.57 -28.29 7.59
N MET A 294 -2.09 -29.52 7.85
CA MET A 294 -2.89 -30.74 8.06
C MET A 294 -3.57 -30.84 9.44
N GLU A 295 -3.27 -29.97 10.41
CA GLU A 295 -3.87 -30.00 11.76
C GLU A 295 -5.39 -29.87 11.78
N LYS A 296 -5.98 -29.27 10.73
CA LYS A 296 -7.43 -29.05 10.60
C LYS A 296 -7.85 -29.30 9.17
N THR A 297 -9.12 -29.65 8.98
CA THR A 297 -9.72 -29.70 7.65
C THR A 297 -9.69 -28.32 6.99
N ARG A 298 -9.50 -28.31 5.68
CA ARG A 298 -9.41 -27.09 4.87
C ARG A 298 -10.52 -27.10 3.81
N PRO A 299 -11.05 -25.92 3.43
CA PRO A 299 -12.01 -25.84 2.34
C PRO A 299 -11.36 -26.26 1.02
N ILE A 300 -12.13 -26.93 0.18
CA ILE A 300 -11.73 -27.26 -1.19
C ILE A 300 -11.49 -25.96 -1.98
N GLY A 301 -10.42 -25.93 -2.77
CA GLY A 301 -9.96 -24.77 -3.53
C GLY A 301 -8.97 -23.87 -2.79
N LEU A 302 -8.64 -24.16 -1.52
CA LEU A 302 -7.60 -23.44 -0.80
C LEU A 302 -6.21 -23.78 -1.35
N ARG A 303 -5.45 -22.76 -1.74
CA ARG A 303 -4.13 -22.88 -2.34
C ARG A 303 -3.12 -21.92 -1.71
N TYR A 304 -2.00 -22.47 -1.25
CA TYR A 304 -0.82 -21.74 -0.83
C TYR A 304 0.32 -22.00 -1.81
N SER A 305 0.92 -20.94 -2.35
CA SER A 305 2.06 -21.02 -3.26
C SER A 305 3.26 -20.28 -2.67
N ILE A 306 4.35 -20.98 -2.43
CA ILE A 306 5.50 -20.46 -1.68
C ILE A 306 6.77 -20.61 -2.50
N VAL A 307 7.52 -19.52 -2.69
CA VAL A 307 8.80 -19.58 -3.40
C VAL A 307 9.87 -20.28 -2.55
N VAL A 308 10.60 -21.21 -3.17
CA VAL A 308 11.67 -21.99 -2.56
C VAL A 308 12.95 -21.79 -3.38
N LYS A 309 14.11 -21.58 -2.71
CA LYS A 309 15.38 -21.54 -3.44
C LYS A 309 15.77 -22.97 -3.88
N PRO A 310 16.43 -23.15 -5.03
CA PRO A 310 16.85 -24.48 -5.51
C PRO A 310 17.60 -25.32 -4.47
N LEU A 311 18.55 -24.71 -3.72
CA LEU A 311 19.30 -25.36 -2.64
C LEU A 311 18.44 -25.90 -1.48
N PHE A 312 17.21 -25.39 -1.33
CA PHE A 312 16.27 -25.80 -0.27
C PHE A 312 15.10 -26.63 -0.81
N LYS A 313 15.08 -26.96 -2.11
CA LYS A 313 14.13 -27.92 -2.68
C LYS A 313 14.37 -29.28 -2.05
N ARG A 314 13.36 -29.85 -1.40
CA ARG A 314 13.44 -31.15 -0.72
C ARG A 314 12.89 -32.25 -1.62
N ASN A 315 13.43 -33.45 -1.50
CA ASN A 315 12.76 -34.64 -2.00
C ASN A 315 11.56 -34.94 -1.09
N LEU A 316 10.33 -34.79 -1.61
CA LEU A 316 9.11 -34.97 -0.81
C LEU A 316 8.93 -36.40 -0.28
N THR A 317 9.64 -37.41 -0.83
CA THR A 317 9.63 -38.77 -0.26
C THR A 317 10.34 -38.87 1.08
N THR A 318 11.21 -37.90 1.41
CA THR A 318 11.97 -37.88 2.67
C THR A 318 11.25 -37.18 3.82
N ILE A 319 10.08 -36.57 3.55
CA ILE A 319 9.31 -35.82 4.55
C ILE A 319 8.39 -36.79 5.31
N ASN A 320 8.46 -36.75 6.64
CA ASN A 320 7.61 -37.57 7.50
C ASN A 320 6.34 -36.82 7.89
N VAL A 321 5.21 -37.16 7.26
CA VAL A 321 3.89 -36.57 7.55
C VAL A 321 2.83 -37.67 7.57
N PRO A 322 1.76 -37.54 8.39
CA PRO A 322 0.69 -38.54 8.44
C PRO A 322 -0.18 -38.52 7.18
N ASN A 323 -0.99 -39.56 7.01
CA ASN A 323 -2.06 -39.64 6.00
C ASN A 323 -1.60 -39.59 4.53
N VAL A 324 -0.38 -40.07 4.23
CA VAL A 324 0.14 -40.12 2.85
C VAL A 324 -0.62 -41.15 2.02
N ILE A 325 -1.14 -40.72 0.87
CA ILE A 325 -1.76 -41.58 -0.15
C ILE A 325 -0.73 -41.95 -1.22
N GLU A 326 -0.02 -40.94 -1.73
CA GLU A 326 0.92 -41.06 -2.84
C GLU A 326 2.07 -40.09 -2.62
N ARG A 327 3.30 -40.46 -3.01
CA ARG A 327 4.46 -39.57 -2.98
C ARG A 327 5.43 -39.87 -4.12
N SER A 328 6.03 -38.82 -4.64
CA SER A 328 7.17 -38.81 -5.56
C SER A 328 8.20 -37.80 -5.06
N THR A 329 9.27 -37.59 -5.83
CA THR A 329 10.31 -36.61 -5.49
C THR A 329 9.76 -35.19 -5.40
N ASP A 330 8.82 -34.83 -6.28
CA ASP A 330 8.34 -33.47 -6.47
C ASP A 330 6.86 -33.27 -6.14
N SER A 331 6.13 -34.33 -5.83
CA SER A 331 4.71 -34.26 -5.47
C SER A 331 4.35 -35.25 -4.35
N MET A 332 3.36 -34.91 -3.52
CA MET A 332 2.73 -35.83 -2.58
C MET A 332 1.26 -35.51 -2.41
N LYS A 333 0.46 -36.55 -2.13
CA LYS A 333 -0.98 -36.46 -1.86
C LYS A 333 -1.25 -36.98 -0.45
N LEU A 334 -1.99 -36.20 0.32
CA LEU A 334 -2.34 -36.49 1.71
C LEU A 334 -3.86 -36.55 1.86
N ALA A 335 -4.38 -37.57 2.55
CA ALA A 335 -5.80 -37.64 2.86
C ALA A 335 -6.19 -36.54 3.86
N MET A 336 -7.26 -35.80 3.58
CA MET A 336 -7.79 -34.76 4.45
C MET A 336 -9.30 -34.95 4.65
N GLY A 337 -9.66 -35.65 5.72
CA GLY A 337 -11.04 -36.07 5.95
C GLY A 337 -11.53 -37.05 4.86
N ASN A 338 -12.85 -37.13 4.70
CA ASN A 338 -13.47 -38.08 3.78
C ASN A 338 -13.52 -37.57 2.34
N ASP A 339 -13.66 -36.24 2.16
CA ASP A 339 -14.04 -35.63 0.88
C ASP A 339 -12.92 -34.86 0.18
N ALA A 340 -11.76 -34.69 0.84
CA ALA A 340 -10.66 -33.88 0.31
C ALA A 340 -9.30 -34.58 0.37
N VAL A 341 -8.40 -34.13 -0.51
CA VAL A 341 -7.00 -34.51 -0.57
C VAL A 341 -6.17 -33.23 -0.61
N VAL A 342 -5.05 -33.21 0.12
CA VAL A 342 -4.06 -32.14 -0.01
C VAL A 342 -2.98 -32.58 -0.98
N VAL A 343 -2.79 -31.79 -2.03
CA VAL A 343 -1.72 -31.96 -3.01
C VAL A 343 -0.61 -30.98 -2.66
N VAL A 344 0.57 -31.51 -2.35
CA VAL A 344 1.79 -30.72 -2.18
C VAL A 344 2.68 -31.00 -3.37
N GLN A 345 3.02 -29.98 -4.15
CA GLN A 345 3.78 -30.16 -5.39
C GLN A 345 4.74 -29.00 -5.67
N TYR A 346 5.92 -29.31 -6.19
CA TYR A 346 6.81 -28.32 -6.77
C TYR A 346 6.42 -28.01 -8.21
N THR A 347 6.38 -26.72 -8.56
CA THR A 347 6.21 -26.25 -9.94
C THR A 347 7.25 -25.19 -10.25
N GLU A 348 7.74 -25.14 -11.48
CA GLU A 348 8.64 -24.09 -11.92
C GLU A 348 7.89 -23.07 -12.78
N ILE A 349 7.93 -21.80 -12.38
CA ILE A 349 7.26 -20.69 -13.09
C ILE A 349 8.21 -19.49 -13.07
N ASN A 350 8.53 -18.93 -14.24
CA ASN A 350 9.41 -17.77 -14.39
C ASN A 350 10.77 -17.94 -13.67
N SER A 351 11.40 -19.11 -13.85
CA SER A 351 12.69 -19.47 -13.23
C SER A 351 12.67 -19.47 -11.69
N LYS A 352 11.48 -19.56 -11.08
CA LYS A 352 11.28 -19.73 -9.64
C LYS A 352 10.63 -21.07 -9.37
N ILE A 353 11.13 -21.76 -8.35
CA ILE A 353 10.54 -23.00 -7.84
C ILE A 353 9.50 -22.62 -6.79
N TRP A 354 8.28 -23.11 -6.98
CA TRP A 354 7.15 -22.89 -6.09
C TRP A 354 6.75 -24.20 -5.43
N LEU A 355 6.68 -24.21 -4.11
CA LEU A 355 5.97 -25.23 -3.35
C LEU A 355 4.49 -24.83 -3.28
N ASN A 356 3.63 -25.60 -3.93
CA ASN A 356 2.19 -25.43 -3.86
C ASN A 356 1.61 -26.43 -2.87
N ILE A 357 0.71 -25.96 -2.00
CA ILE A 357 -0.10 -26.79 -1.11
C ILE A 357 -1.55 -26.44 -1.42
N GLU A 358 -2.30 -27.40 -1.95
CA GLU A 358 -3.67 -27.20 -2.43
C GLU A 358 -4.62 -28.26 -1.88
N THR A 359 -5.79 -27.83 -1.41
CA THR A 359 -6.87 -28.74 -1.00
C THR A 359 -7.82 -28.96 -2.18
N VAL A 360 -7.86 -30.18 -2.69
CA VAL A 360 -8.66 -30.59 -3.85
C VAL A 360 -9.74 -31.61 -3.46
N PRO A 361 -10.85 -31.74 -4.21
CA PRO A 361 -11.83 -32.79 -3.94
C PRO A 361 -11.19 -34.17 -4.11
N LYS A 362 -11.53 -35.11 -3.24
CA LYS A 362 -11.18 -36.52 -3.41
C LYS A 362 -11.93 -37.05 -4.63
N LYS A 363 -11.21 -37.37 -5.71
CA LYS A 363 -11.81 -38.05 -6.86
C LYS A 363 -12.39 -39.38 -6.38
N LYS A 364 -13.68 -39.58 -6.66
CA LYS A 364 -14.38 -40.84 -6.36
C LYS A 364 -13.84 -41.98 -7.19
#